data_AF-A0A1B6JVM1-F1
#
_entry.id   AF-A0A1B6JVM1-F1
#
_cell.length_a   1.000
_cell.length_b   1.000
_cell.length_c   1.000
_cell.angle_alpha   90.00
_cell.angle_beta   90.00
_cell.angle_gamma   90.00
#
_symmetry.space_group_name_H-M   'P 1'
#
loop_
_entity.id
_entity.type
_entity.pdbx_description
1 polymer ?
#
loop_
_entity_poly.entity_id
_entity_poly.type
_entity_poly.pdbx_seq_one_letter_code
_entity_poly.pdbx_strand_id
1 'polypeptide(L)'
;KTKEEAFLKLKNVRFALSLSDDEIHELQDAEARAKYFEDLCLGRQVSHVLPSYFCVNKYLLNKNWELLSRKPTVFDKDIDVFSKGITYDQKRNSLLAVYGVLKYPAFDGIWPMYMNYGGIGSVLGTAFTNGFDISGSNYNYMGFKSKWWTAETENLYNKQCECFERNMRHMPKI
;
A
#
# COMPACT_ATOMS: atom_id res chain seq x y z
N LYS A 1 -13.83 -23.45 -10.61
CA LYS A 1 -12.61 -22.84 -11.19
C LYS A 1 -12.33 -21.41 -10.71
N THR A 2 -12.90 -20.35 -11.28
CA THR A 2 -12.49 -18.96 -10.93
C THR A 2 -12.70 -18.61 -9.45
N LYS A 3 -13.76 -19.14 -8.81
CA LYS A 3 -13.98 -19.01 -7.36
C LYS A 3 -12.87 -19.67 -6.52
N GLU A 4 -12.35 -20.82 -6.95
CA GLU A 4 -11.28 -21.54 -6.24
C GLU A 4 -9.96 -20.78 -6.36
N GLU A 5 -9.66 -20.22 -7.53
CA GLU A 5 -8.48 -19.39 -7.74
C GLU A 5 -8.58 -18.06 -6.99
N ALA A 6 -9.79 -17.48 -6.88
CA ALA A 6 -10.03 -16.31 -6.04
C ALA A 6 -9.80 -16.64 -4.56
N PHE A 7 -10.25 -17.81 -4.10
CA PHE A 7 -9.97 -18.28 -2.74
C PHE A 7 -8.48 -18.51 -2.51
N LEU A 8 -7.78 -19.07 -3.49
CA LEU A 8 -6.32 -19.23 -3.44
C LEU A 8 -5.60 -17.88 -3.37
N LYS A 9 -6.09 -16.88 -4.10
CA LYS A 9 -5.57 -15.50 -4.04
C LYS A 9 -5.73 -14.93 -2.64
N LEU A 10 -6.92 -15.02 -2.05
CA LEU A 10 -7.22 -14.56 -0.70
C LEU A 10 -6.35 -15.24 0.35
N LYS A 11 -6.20 -16.58 0.29
CA LYS A 11 -5.40 -17.35 1.24
C LYS A 11 -3.92 -16.95 1.24
N ASN A 12 -3.42 -16.46 0.12
CA ASN A 12 -2.02 -16.05 -0.05
C ASN A 12 -1.81 -14.53 0.10
N VAL A 13 -2.83 -13.75 0.46
CA VAL A 13 -2.65 -12.32 0.73
C VAL A 13 -1.73 -12.17 1.94
N ARG A 14 -0.65 -11.40 1.76
CA ARG A 14 0.25 -11.02 2.86
C ARG A 14 -0.21 -9.71 3.47
N PHE A 15 -0.22 -9.62 4.79
CA PHE A 15 -0.48 -8.37 5.50
C PHE A 15 0.83 -7.83 6.06
N ALA A 16 1.11 -6.56 5.82
CA ALA A 16 2.27 -5.86 6.35
C ALA A 16 1.86 -4.47 6.86
N LEU A 17 2.51 -4.02 7.93
CA LEU A 17 2.47 -2.63 8.35
C LEU A 17 3.51 -1.82 7.57
N SER A 18 3.34 -0.50 7.50
CA SER A 18 4.24 0.38 6.73
C SER A 18 5.69 0.41 7.21
N LEU A 19 5.95 -0.09 8.42
CA LEU A 19 7.29 -0.24 8.98
C LEU A 19 7.47 -1.70 9.41
N SER A 20 8.61 -2.27 9.08
CA SER A 20 9.07 -3.55 9.62
C SER A 20 9.52 -3.40 11.07
N ASP A 21 9.57 -4.51 11.80
CA ASP A 21 10.06 -4.52 13.18
C ASP A 21 11.51 -4.02 13.26
N ASP A 22 12.35 -4.39 12.29
CA ASP A 22 13.73 -3.94 12.18
C ASP A 22 13.81 -2.41 11.96
N GLU A 23 13.01 -1.86 11.04
CA GLU A 23 12.96 -0.41 10.81
C GLU A 23 12.44 0.35 12.04
N ILE A 24 11.49 -0.21 12.78
CA ILE A 24 11.01 0.40 14.04
C ILE A 24 12.15 0.44 15.06
N HIS A 25 12.93 -0.64 15.19
CA HIS A 25 14.08 -0.68 16.09
C HIS A 25 15.17 0.30 15.67
N GLU A 26 15.51 0.38 14.38
CA GLU A 26 16.47 1.36 13.85
C GLU A 26 15.99 2.79 14.05
N LEU A 27 14.70 3.06 13.86
CA LEU A 27 14.11 4.38 14.11
C LEU A 27 14.04 4.75 15.58
N GLN A 28 14.07 3.80 16.51
CA GLN A 28 14.15 4.07 17.95
C GLN A 28 15.59 4.29 18.42
N ASP A 29 16.56 3.65 17.77
CA ASP A 29 17.98 3.82 18.08
C ASP A 29 18.59 5.11 17.51
N ALA A 30 19.24 5.89 18.37
CA ALA A 30 19.90 7.13 17.97
C ALA A 30 21.13 6.89 17.08
N GLU A 31 21.87 5.81 17.32
CA GLU A 31 23.08 5.49 16.57
C GLU A 31 22.72 5.01 15.16
N ALA A 32 21.77 4.08 15.04
CA ALA A 32 21.25 3.64 13.75
C ALA A 32 20.69 4.79 12.90
N ARG A 33 19.91 5.71 13.49
CA ARG A 33 19.43 6.91 12.76
C ARG A 33 20.57 7.82 12.29
N ALA A 34 21.54 8.09 13.16
CA ALA A 34 22.69 8.92 12.81
C ALA A 34 23.48 8.32 11.65
N LYS A 35 23.68 7.00 11.68
CA LYS A 35 24.33 6.23 10.61
C LYS A 35 23.52 6.25 9.31
N TYR A 36 22.20 6.08 9.37
CA TYR A 36 21.35 6.13 8.18
C TYR A 36 21.47 7.48 7.45
N PHE A 37 21.45 8.58 8.20
CA PHE A 37 21.53 9.94 7.65
C PHE A 37 22.97 10.51 7.56
N GLU A 38 24.01 9.68 7.71
CA GLU A 38 25.41 10.14 7.75
C GLU A 38 25.82 10.89 6.47
N ASP A 39 25.40 10.38 5.32
CA ASP A 39 25.68 10.97 4.00
C ASP A 39 24.76 12.15 3.63
N LEU A 40 23.79 12.50 4.48
CA LEU A 40 22.80 13.53 4.19
C LEU A 40 23.34 14.93 4.55
N CYS A 41 23.57 15.75 3.53
CA CYS A 41 24.08 17.12 3.68
C CYS A 41 22.96 18.18 3.57
N LEU A 42 22.52 18.71 4.71
CA LEU A 42 21.54 19.81 4.77
C LEU A 42 22.18 21.12 5.23
N GLY A 43 21.93 22.20 4.49
CA GLY A 43 22.34 23.54 4.90
C GLY A 43 21.37 24.13 5.92
N ARG A 44 21.91 24.84 6.94
CA ARG A 44 21.10 25.45 8.01
C ARG A 44 20.53 26.84 7.69
N GLN A 45 20.96 27.45 6.59
CA GLN A 45 20.57 28.81 6.19
C GLN A 45 19.56 28.76 5.04
N VAL A 46 18.70 29.78 4.95
CA VAL A 46 17.69 29.91 3.88
C VAL A 46 18.34 30.02 2.49
N SER A 47 19.55 30.57 2.40
CA SER A 47 20.37 30.58 1.17
C SER A 47 20.75 29.19 0.67
N HIS A 48 20.71 28.17 1.53
CA HIS A 48 21.11 26.80 1.21
C HIS A 48 19.94 25.88 0.81
N VAL A 49 18.75 26.41 0.57
CA VAL A 49 17.59 25.60 0.16
C VAL A 49 17.89 24.82 -1.13
N LEU A 50 18.42 25.49 -2.16
CA LEU A 50 18.73 24.85 -3.44
C LEU A 50 19.86 23.80 -3.32
N PRO A 51 21.01 24.10 -2.67
CA PRO A 51 22.01 23.07 -2.37
C PRO A 51 21.46 21.88 -1.57
N SER A 52 20.61 22.13 -0.57
CA SER A 52 20.00 21.06 0.23
C SER A 52 19.07 20.19 -0.60
N TYR A 53 18.31 20.77 -1.53
CA TYR A 53 17.47 20.02 -2.47
C TYR A 53 18.30 19.07 -3.34
N PHE A 54 19.42 19.55 -3.91
CA PHE A 54 20.31 18.68 -4.67
C PHE A 54 20.94 17.59 -3.80
N CYS A 55 21.28 17.91 -2.55
CA CYS A 55 21.82 16.91 -1.64
C CYS A 55 20.82 15.79 -1.31
N VAL A 56 19.56 16.15 -0.98
CA VAL A 56 18.50 15.18 -0.73
C VAL A 56 18.30 14.28 -1.96
N ASN A 57 18.24 14.85 -3.17
CA ASN A 57 18.08 14.05 -4.39
C ASN A 57 19.26 13.09 -4.62
N LYS A 58 20.50 13.55 -4.40
CA LYS A 58 21.69 12.69 -4.51
C LYS A 58 21.65 11.56 -3.48
N TYR A 59 21.29 11.87 -2.24
CA TYR A 59 21.15 10.90 -1.16
C TYR A 59 20.09 9.83 -1.49
N LEU A 60 18.88 10.26 -1.89
CA LEU A 60 17.80 9.34 -2.26
C LEU A 60 18.17 8.49 -3.49
N LEU A 61 18.87 9.05 -4.48
CA LEU A 61 19.34 8.30 -5.64
C LEU A 61 20.31 7.17 -5.23
N ASN A 62 21.24 7.46 -4.33
CA ASN A 62 22.17 6.45 -3.82
C ASN A 62 21.42 5.34 -3.06
N LYS A 63 20.44 5.69 -2.22
CA LYS A 63 19.59 4.70 -1.53
C LYS A 63 18.78 3.85 -2.50
N ASN A 64 18.23 4.46 -3.54
CA ASN A 64 17.52 3.72 -4.59
C ASN A 64 18.46 2.76 -5.36
N TRP A 65 19.74 3.11 -5.53
CA TRP A 65 20.71 2.18 -6.12
C TRP A 65 21.03 0.99 -5.23
N GLU A 66 21.09 1.16 -3.90
CA GLU A 66 21.28 0.04 -2.95
C GLU A 66 20.16 -1.01 -3.09
N LEU A 67 18.93 -0.58 -3.38
CA LEU A 67 17.77 -1.48 -3.57
C LEU A 67 17.93 -2.45 -4.74
N LEU A 68 18.72 -2.11 -5.76
CA LEU A 68 18.96 -3.02 -6.89
C LEU A 68 19.86 -4.20 -6.54
N SER A 69 20.61 -4.10 -5.45
CA SER A 69 21.52 -5.16 -5.00
C SER A 69 20.80 -6.29 -4.28
N ARG A 70 19.52 -6.12 -3.93
CA ARG A 70 18.73 -7.09 -3.17
C ARG A 70 17.38 -7.39 -3.83
N LYS A 71 16.72 -8.44 -3.35
CA LYS A 71 15.34 -8.74 -3.78
C LYS A 71 14.38 -7.73 -3.13
N PRO A 72 13.40 -7.21 -3.89
CA PRO A 72 12.44 -6.27 -3.35
C PRO A 72 11.51 -6.94 -2.33
N THR A 73 11.33 -6.26 -1.22
CA THR A 73 10.42 -6.57 -0.12
C THR A 73 9.13 -5.77 -0.26
N VAL A 74 8.20 -5.98 0.69
CA VAL A 74 6.95 -5.19 0.79
C VAL A 74 7.21 -3.77 1.34
N PHE A 75 8.34 -3.56 2.02
CA PHE A 75 8.73 -2.30 2.64
C PHE A 75 9.48 -1.36 1.68
N ASP A 76 9.99 -1.88 0.55
CA ASP A 76 10.69 -1.10 -0.50
C ASP A 76 9.73 -0.26 -1.37
N LYS A 77 8.67 0.28 -0.76
CA LYS A 77 7.71 1.14 -1.44
C LYS A 77 7.65 2.45 -0.67
N ASP A 78 7.91 3.54 -1.40
CA ASP A 78 7.76 4.89 -0.85
C ASP A 78 6.31 5.10 -0.42
N ILE A 79 6.09 4.98 0.88
CA ILE A 79 4.81 5.20 1.51
C ILE A 79 5.03 6.23 2.58
N ASP A 80 4.23 7.28 2.49
CA ASP A 80 4.10 8.21 3.60
C ASP A 80 3.51 7.46 4.80
N VAL A 81 4.34 7.23 5.81
CA VAL A 81 3.98 6.56 7.08
C VAL A 81 2.94 7.35 7.89
N PHE A 82 2.68 8.60 7.52
CA PHE A 82 1.62 9.44 8.08
C PHE A 82 0.37 9.49 7.21
N SER A 83 0.42 8.92 5.99
CA SER A 83 -0.75 8.82 5.14
C SER A 83 -1.81 7.92 5.78
N LYS A 84 -3.06 8.29 5.59
CA LYS A 84 -4.21 7.62 6.22
C LYS A 84 -4.79 6.62 5.25
N GLY A 85 -4.16 5.47 5.10
CA GLY A 85 -4.65 4.48 4.15
C GLY A 85 -4.09 3.09 4.30
N ILE A 86 -4.83 2.16 3.71
CA ILE A 86 -4.38 0.80 3.45
C ILE A 86 -4.37 0.63 1.94
N THR A 87 -3.24 0.20 1.41
CA THR A 87 -3.06 0.00 -0.03
C THR A 87 -2.87 -1.48 -0.32
N TYR A 88 -3.44 -1.94 -1.43
CA TYR A 88 -3.19 -3.27 -1.94
C TYR A 88 -2.15 -3.22 -3.07
N ASP A 89 -1.09 -4.02 -2.94
CA ASP A 89 -0.10 -4.24 -3.98
C ASP A 89 -0.43 -5.50 -4.77
N GLN A 90 -0.87 -5.29 -6.01
CA GLN A 90 -1.27 -6.35 -6.92
C GLN A 90 -0.09 -7.22 -7.37
N LYS A 91 1.13 -6.66 -7.44
CA LYS A 91 2.33 -7.38 -7.89
C LYS A 91 2.91 -8.29 -6.81
N ARG A 92 2.61 -7.99 -5.55
CA ARG A 92 3.08 -8.76 -4.37
C ARG A 92 1.96 -9.56 -3.70
N ASN A 93 0.71 -9.38 -4.15
CA ASN A 93 -0.50 -9.89 -3.49
C ASN A 93 -0.47 -9.56 -1.98
N SER A 94 -0.25 -8.29 -1.65
CA SER A 94 -0.07 -7.86 -0.25
C SER A 94 -0.87 -6.61 0.09
N LEU A 95 -1.41 -6.57 1.30
CA LEU A 95 -1.96 -5.38 1.92
C LEU A 95 -0.90 -4.70 2.77
N LEU A 96 -0.79 -3.40 2.57
CA LEU A 96 0.12 -2.54 3.30
C LEU A 96 -0.69 -1.48 4.04
N ALA A 97 -0.73 -1.62 5.36
CA ALA A 97 -1.44 -0.71 6.23
C ALA A 97 -0.46 0.28 6.87
N VAL A 98 -0.75 1.57 6.72
CA VAL A 98 0.08 2.61 7.31
C VAL A 98 -0.19 2.70 8.81
N TYR A 99 0.86 2.83 9.63
CA TYR A 99 0.71 2.87 11.09
C TYR A 99 -0.30 3.93 11.56
N GLY A 100 -0.35 5.08 10.89
CA GLY A 100 -1.30 6.16 11.17
C GLY A 100 -2.78 5.79 11.01
N VAL A 101 -3.13 4.74 10.25
CA VAL A 101 -4.52 4.29 10.08
C VAL A 101 -5.06 3.55 11.32
N LEU A 102 -4.18 3.05 12.19
CA LEU A 102 -4.54 2.35 13.42
C LEU A 102 -4.82 3.30 14.59
N LYS A 103 -5.28 4.52 14.27
CA LYS A 103 -5.61 5.58 15.21
C LYS A 103 -6.97 6.18 14.87
N TYR A 104 -7.48 7.01 15.76
CA TYR A 104 -8.66 7.84 15.52
C TYR A 104 -8.54 8.61 14.19
N PRO A 105 -9.59 8.67 13.35
CA PRO A 105 -10.97 8.18 13.56
C PRO A 105 -11.24 6.76 13.02
N ALA A 106 -10.23 6.04 12.52
CA ALA A 106 -10.44 4.76 11.85
C ALA A 106 -10.47 3.58 12.82
N PHE A 107 -9.68 3.62 13.89
CA PHE A 107 -9.57 2.55 14.87
C PHE A 107 -9.28 3.08 16.27
N ASP A 108 -9.88 2.45 17.28
CA ASP A 108 -9.50 2.59 18.68
C ASP A 108 -9.72 1.25 19.40
N GLY A 109 -8.76 0.85 20.24
CA GLY A 109 -8.84 -0.41 21.00
C GLY A 109 -9.95 -0.42 22.06
N ILE A 110 -10.46 0.74 22.45
CA ILE A 110 -11.51 0.90 23.46
C ILE A 110 -12.91 0.93 22.82
N TRP A 111 -13.00 1.17 21.51
CA TRP A 111 -14.29 1.29 20.83
C TRP A 111 -15.06 -0.04 20.75
N PRO A 112 -16.40 0.02 20.77
CA PRO A 112 -17.23 -1.14 20.45
C PRO A 112 -16.85 -1.71 19.08
N MET A 113 -16.87 -3.05 18.96
CA MET A 113 -16.45 -3.73 17.73
C MET A 113 -17.17 -3.22 16.48
N TYR A 114 -18.46 -2.88 16.56
CA TYR A 114 -19.20 -2.36 15.41
C TYR A 114 -18.64 -1.03 14.87
N MET A 115 -18.08 -0.18 15.72
CA MET A 115 -17.42 1.05 15.29
C MET A 115 -16.11 0.73 14.56
N ASN A 116 -15.33 -0.21 15.07
CA ASN A 116 -14.10 -0.66 14.42
C ASN A 116 -14.39 -1.38 13.08
N TYR A 117 -15.45 -2.18 12.99
CA TYR A 117 -15.90 -2.77 11.72
C TYR A 117 -16.32 -1.69 10.71
N GLY A 118 -17.01 -0.64 11.15
CA GLY A 118 -17.40 0.48 10.28
C GLY A 118 -16.23 1.39 9.87
N GLY A 119 -15.29 1.64 10.78
CA GLY A 119 -14.09 2.45 10.56
C GLY A 119 -13.04 1.68 9.78
N ILE A 120 -12.12 1.02 10.48
CA ILE A 120 -11.01 0.30 9.87
C ILE A 120 -11.47 -0.88 8.99
N GLY A 121 -12.58 -1.54 9.33
CA GLY A 121 -13.11 -2.65 8.54
C GLY A 121 -13.55 -2.22 7.12
N SER A 122 -14.16 -1.05 6.97
CA SER A 122 -14.50 -0.47 5.66
C SER A 122 -13.26 -0.13 4.83
N VAL A 123 -12.23 0.44 5.48
CA VAL A 123 -10.95 0.78 4.83
C VAL A 123 -10.22 -0.49 4.38
N LEU A 124 -10.15 -1.51 5.24
CA LEU A 124 -9.61 -2.82 4.90
C LEU A 124 -10.38 -3.47 3.75
N GLY A 125 -11.72 -3.44 3.81
CA GLY A 125 -12.59 -3.98 2.77
C GLY A 125 -12.30 -3.35 1.41
N THR A 126 -12.23 -2.02 1.35
CA THR A 126 -11.87 -1.27 0.14
C THR A 126 -10.49 -1.69 -0.39
N ALA A 127 -9.49 -1.78 0.49
CA ALA A 127 -8.16 -2.21 0.08
C ALA A 127 -8.16 -3.64 -0.46
N PHE A 128 -8.85 -4.58 0.18
CA PHE A 128 -9.00 -5.95 -0.33
C PHE A 128 -9.69 -6.00 -1.70
N THR A 129 -10.70 -5.16 -1.93
CA THR A 129 -11.40 -5.13 -3.22
C THR A 129 -10.49 -4.70 -4.38
N ASN A 130 -9.44 -3.92 -4.12
CA ASN A 130 -8.43 -3.55 -5.14
C ASN A 130 -7.63 -4.77 -5.65
N GLY A 131 -7.68 -5.91 -4.95
CA GLY A 131 -7.16 -7.17 -5.47
C GLY A 131 -8.04 -7.82 -6.53
N PHE A 132 -9.29 -7.41 -6.66
CA PHE A 132 -10.28 -7.98 -7.58
C PHE A 132 -10.97 -6.93 -8.46
N ASP A 133 -10.54 -5.67 -8.36
CA ASP A 133 -10.98 -4.60 -9.25
C ASP A 133 -10.50 -4.84 -10.70
N ILE A 134 -10.83 -3.92 -11.60
CA ILE A 134 -10.48 -4.01 -13.03
C ILE A 134 -8.96 -4.20 -13.23
N SER A 135 -8.11 -3.60 -12.39
CA SER A 135 -6.67 -3.78 -12.45
C SER A 135 -6.22 -5.07 -11.76
N GLY A 136 -6.70 -5.32 -10.54
CA GLY A 136 -6.29 -6.40 -9.66
C GLY A 136 -6.71 -7.78 -10.15
N SER A 137 -7.83 -7.86 -10.86
CA SER A 137 -8.29 -9.07 -11.56
C SER A 137 -7.26 -9.60 -12.56
N ASN A 138 -6.36 -8.77 -13.09
CA ASN A 138 -5.32 -9.22 -14.01
C ASN A 138 -4.16 -9.95 -13.33
N TYR A 139 -4.08 -9.95 -12.00
CA TYR A 139 -2.98 -10.53 -11.24
C TYR A 139 -3.43 -11.79 -10.51
N ASN A 140 -2.69 -12.88 -10.65
CA ASN A 140 -2.96 -14.12 -9.92
C ASN A 140 -2.48 -14.03 -8.46
N TYR A 141 -2.62 -15.14 -7.71
CA TYR A 141 -2.23 -15.23 -6.30
C TYR A 141 -0.73 -15.04 -6.04
N MET A 142 0.12 -15.21 -7.06
CA MET A 142 1.56 -14.97 -6.98
C MET A 142 1.92 -13.51 -7.31
N GLY A 143 0.96 -12.71 -7.76
CA GLY A 143 1.21 -11.33 -8.21
C GLY A 143 1.71 -11.22 -9.66
N PHE A 144 1.58 -12.28 -10.46
CA PHE A 144 1.90 -12.23 -11.88
C PHE A 144 0.68 -11.85 -12.71
N LYS A 145 0.91 -11.04 -13.76
CA LYS A 145 -0.13 -10.71 -14.73
C LYS A 145 -0.49 -11.95 -15.54
N SER A 146 -1.70 -12.48 -15.38
CA SER A 146 -2.16 -13.67 -16.07
C SER A 146 -3.68 -13.68 -16.20
N LYS A 147 -4.22 -14.28 -17.25
CA LYS A 147 -5.67 -14.54 -17.37
C LYS A 147 -6.03 -15.80 -16.59
N TRP A 148 -6.45 -15.63 -15.35
CA TRP A 148 -6.88 -16.72 -14.46
C TRP A 148 -8.42 -16.84 -14.41
N TRP A 149 -9.15 -15.80 -14.78
CA TRP A 149 -10.60 -15.88 -14.94
C TRP A 149 -11.02 -16.70 -16.16
N THR A 150 -12.15 -17.39 -16.06
CA THR A 150 -12.81 -17.94 -17.24
C THR A 150 -13.42 -16.80 -18.05
N ALA A 151 -13.50 -16.96 -19.37
CA ALA A 151 -14.12 -15.96 -20.25
C ALA A 151 -15.56 -15.62 -19.85
N GLU A 152 -16.30 -16.60 -19.32
CA GLU A 152 -17.63 -16.40 -18.75
C GLU A 152 -17.60 -15.44 -17.54
N THR A 153 -16.70 -15.68 -16.58
CA THR A 153 -16.59 -14.83 -15.38
C THR A 153 -16.15 -13.41 -15.75
N GLU A 154 -15.20 -13.28 -16.67
CA GLU A 154 -14.73 -11.98 -17.18
C GLU A 154 -15.87 -11.19 -17.83
N ASN A 155 -16.70 -11.85 -18.65
CA ASN A 155 -17.86 -11.20 -19.28
C ASN A 155 -18.93 -10.79 -18.24
N LEU A 156 -19.27 -11.66 -17.28
CA LEU A 156 -20.21 -11.32 -16.22
C LEU A 156 -19.70 -10.15 -15.36
N TYR A 157 -18.41 -10.15 -15.01
CA TYR A 157 -17.80 -9.07 -14.24
C TYR A 157 -17.88 -7.73 -14.98
N ASN A 158 -17.50 -7.70 -16.26
CA ASN A 158 -17.55 -6.49 -17.07
C ASN A 158 -18.97 -5.93 -17.17
N LYS A 159 -19.99 -6.78 -17.33
CA LYS A 159 -21.40 -6.36 -17.31
C LYS A 159 -21.80 -5.70 -15.99
N GLN A 160 -21.29 -6.20 -14.85
CA GLN A 160 -21.55 -5.59 -13.54
C GLN A 160 -20.84 -4.25 -13.39
N CYS A 161 -19.60 -4.14 -13.86
CA CYS A 161 -18.88 -2.85 -13.89
C CYS A 161 -19.60 -1.80 -14.73
N GLU A 162 -20.07 -2.17 -15.93
CA GLU A 162 -20.85 -1.27 -16.79
C GLU A 162 -22.15 -0.81 -16.12
N CYS A 163 -22.82 -1.70 -15.38
CA CYS A 163 -24.00 -1.37 -14.59
C CYS A 163 -23.68 -0.35 -13.50
N PHE A 164 -22.59 -0.57 -12.76
CA PHE A 164 -22.14 0.31 -11.69
C PHE A 164 -21.76 1.70 -12.22
N GLU A 165 -20.98 1.77 -13.30
CA GLU A 165 -20.62 3.02 -13.95
C GLU A 165 -21.85 3.80 -14.42
N ARG A 166 -22.82 3.11 -15.01
CA ARG A 166 -24.08 3.73 -15.44
C ARG A 166 -24.82 4.34 -14.26
N ASN A 167 -24.95 3.61 -13.14
CA ASN A 167 -25.62 4.11 -11.94
C ASN A 167 -24.91 5.32 -11.35
N MET A 168 -23.57 5.31 -11.31
CA MET A 168 -22.78 6.43 -10.81
C MET A 168 -22.96 7.71 -11.63
N ARG A 169 -23.15 7.62 -12.96
CA ARG A 169 -23.43 8.79 -13.80
C ARG A 169 -24.77 9.46 -13.50
N HIS A 170 -25.72 8.74 -12.89
CA HIS A 170 -27.04 9.26 -12.54
C HIS A 170 -27.10 9.82 -11.11
N MET A 171 -26.02 9.70 -10.34
CA MET A 171 -25.97 10.33 -9.01
C MET A 171 -25.82 11.85 -9.16
N PRO A 172 -26.58 12.64 -8.39
CA PRO A 172 -26.37 14.08 -8.33
C PRO A 172 -24.95 14.36 -7.87
N LYS A 173 -24.24 15.24 -8.59
CA LYS A 173 -22.93 15.71 -8.14
C LYS A 173 -23.13 16.47 -6.83
N ILE A 174 -22.46 16.01 -5.77
CA ILE A 174 -22.39 16.66 -4.45
C ILE A 174 -21.58 17.95 -4.59
#